data_AF-A0A958JRG1-F1
#
_entry.id   AF-A0A958JRG1-F1
#
_cell.length_a   1.000
_cell.length_b   1.000
_cell.length_c   1.000
_cell.angle_alpha   90.00
_cell.angle_beta   90.00
_cell.angle_gamma   90.00
#
_symmetry.space_group_name_H-M   'P 1'
#
loop_
_entity.id
_entity.type
_entity.pdbx_description
1 polymer ?
#
loop_
_entity_poly.entity_id
_entity_poly.type
_entity_poly.pdbx_seq_one_letter_code
_entity_poly.pdbx_strand_id
1 'polypeptide(L)'
;MAPGLIVLAVIVLVLFMNAVYILQEYERGVVFFLGKYRATRGPGLILVIPFVEKLRKVDQRVVTMDIPTQDVITRDNVTIKVNAVLYFRVMDPAKAEIQVENYLFATSQIAQTTLRSVCGEVELDDLLIKREEINTRIQEIIDKQTDPWGIKVSTVEVKDIDLPQEMKRAMAKQAEAERERRAKVIQAIGEYEAAEKLRQAADVMAGEPITLQLRYLDTLKGIATEHNSTIVFPLPMEVLEVMNKKKKKN
;
A
#
# COMPACT_ATOMS: atom_id res chain seq x y z
N MET A 1 -24.18 -69.07 11.07
CA MET A 1 -24.40 -67.68 11.51
C MET A 1 -25.34 -67.06 10.49
N ALA A 2 -26.52 -66.59 10.92
CA ALA A 2 -27.60 -66.22 10.02
C ALA A 2 -27.15 -65.13 9.02
N PRO A 3 -27.42 -65.27 7.70
CA PRO A 3 -27.05 -64.26 6.71
C PRO A 3 -27.61 -62.86 7.05
N GLY A 4 -28.74 -62.79 7.76
CA GLY A 4 -29.30 -61.53 8.26
C GLY A 4 -28.41 -60.80 9.29
N LEU A 5 -27.62 -61.53 10.09
CA LEU A 5 -26.70 -60.95 11.08
C LEU A 5 -25.47 -60.34 10.40
N ILE A 6 -25.03 -60.95 9.28
CA ILE A 6 -23.95 -60.44 8.44
C ILE A 6 -24.39 -59.17 7.71
N VAL A 7 -25.60 -59.17 7.13
CA VAL A 7 -26.16 -57.98 6.47
C VAL A 7 -26.34 -56.81 7.44
N LEU A 8 -26.84 -57.07 8.65
CA LEU A 8 -26.98 -56.04 9.69
C LEU A 8 -25.62 -55.48 10.12
N ALA A 9 -24.61 -56.33 10.30
CA ALA A 9 -23.26 -55.90 10.65
C ALA A 9 -22.62 -55.02 9.57
N VAL A 10 -22.82 -55.35 8.29
CA VAL A 10 -22.33 -54.53 7.16
C VAL A 10 -23.04 -53.17 7.11
N ILE A 11 -24.35 -53.13 7.34
CA ILE A 11 -25.12 -51.87 7.37
C ILE A 11 -24.62 -50.96 8.51
N VAL A 12 -24.44 -51.53 9.70
CA VAL A 12 -23.93 -50.78 10.86
C VAL A 12 -22.50 -50.27 10.60
N LEU A 13 -21.65 -51.07 9.99
CA LEU A 13 -20.28 -50.68 9.64
C LEU A 13 -20.24 -49.53 8.63
N VAL A 14 -21.09 -49.58 7.58
CA VAL A 14 -21.19 -48.51 6.57
C VAL A 14 -21.72 -47.21 7.18
N LEU A 15 -22.72 -47.30 8.07
CA LEU A 15 -23.22 -46.12 8.80
C LEU A 15 -22.13 -45.51 9.70
N PHE A 16 -21.33 -46.34 10.37
CA PHE A 16 -20.26 -45.86 11.24
C PHE A 16 -19.13 -45.19 10.46
N MET A 17 -18.76 -45.74 9.30
CA MET A 17 -17.77 -45.12 8.40
C MET A 17 -18.24 -43.76 7.88
N ASN A 18 -19.51 -43.63 7.51
CA ASN A 18 -20.08 -42.36 7.04
C ASN A 18 -20.33 -41.34 8.15
N ALA A 19 -20.24 -41.74 9.42
CA ALA A 19 -20.47 -40.87 10.57
C ALA A 19 -19.22 -40.08 11.00
N VAL A 20 -18.02 -40.54 10.62
CA VAL A 20 -16.77 -39.96 11.08
C VAL A 20 -16.29 -38.88 10.11
N TYR A 21 -16.29 -37.62 10.57
CA TYR A 21 -15.70 -36.50 9.85
C TYR A 21 -14.46 -36.00 10.58
N ILE A 22 -13.42 -35.71 9.81
CA ILE A 22 -12.21 -35.05 10.31
C ILE A 22 -12.27 -33.60 9.83
N LEU A 23 -12.27 -32.67 10.78
CA LEU A 23 -12.11 -31.24 10.52
C LEU A 23 -10.67 -30.82 10.77
N GLN A 24 -10.13 -30.04 9.85
CA GLN A 24 -8.81 -29.42 10.02
C GLN A 24 -8.89 -28.27 11.04
N GLU A 25 -7.74 -27.85 11.57
CA GLU A 25 -7.66 -26.80 12.61
C GLU A 25 -8.39 -25.51 12.23
N TYR A 26 -8.28 -25.14 10.94
CA TYR A 26 -8.90 -23.95 10.35
C TYR A 26 -10.35 -24.14 9.88
N GLU A 27 -10.89 -25.36 9.95
CA GLU A 27 -12.27 -25.63 9.61
C GLU A 27 -13.15 -25.63 10.87
N ARG A 28 -14.39 -25.18 10.72
CA ARG A 28 -15.45 -25.36 11.71
C ARG A 28 -16.66 -26.01 11.07
N GLY A 29 -17.28 -26.91 11.83
CA GLY A 29 -18.41 -27.70 11.40
C GLY A 29 -19.70 -27.14 11.95
N VAL A 30 -20.54 -26.55 11.10
CA VAL A 30 -21.90 -26.16 11.46
C VAL A 30 -22.79 -27.40 11.32
N VAL A 31 -23.32 -27.89 12.43
CA VAL A 31 -24.15 -29.09 12.46
C VAL A 31 -25.62 -28.72 12.55
N PHE A 32 -26.39 -29.20 11.58
CA PHE A 32 -27.84 -29.11 11.56
C PHE A 32 -28.45 -30.46 11.91
N PHE A 33 -29.38 -30.49 12.86
CA PHE A 33 -30.16 -31.67 13.22
C PHE A 33 -31.60 -31.49 12.72
N LEU A 34 -32.04 -32.32 11.76
CA LEU A 34 -33.36 -32.19 11.13
C LEU A 34 -33.70 -30.75 10.68
N GLY A 35 -32.69 -30.02 10.19
CA GLY A 35 -32.84 -28.64 9.73
C GLY A 35 -32.74 -27.56 10.82
N LYS A 36 -32.62 -27.92 12.11
CA LYS A 36 -32.36 -26.96 13.20
C LYS A 36 -30.87 -26.86 13.47
N TYR A 37 -30.37 -25.65 13.70
CA TYR A 37 -28.99 -25.46 14.18
C TYR A 37 -28.84 -26.12 15.55
N ARG A 38 -27.83 -27.00 15.69
CA ARG A 38 -27.55 -27.71 16.94
C ARG A 38 -26.32 -27.11 17.63
N ALA A 39 -25.20 -27.04 16.93
CA ALA A 39 -23.94 -26.53 17.45
C ALA A 39 -22.93 -26.27 16.34
N THR A 40 -21.98 -25.39 16.62
CA THR A 40 -20.73 -25.28 15.87
C THR A 40 -19.68 -26.14 16.55
N ARG A 41 -19.15 -27.15 15.83
CA ARG A 41 -18.12 -28.04 16.36
C ARG A 41 -16.72 -27.56 15.95
N GLY A 42 -15.79 -27.69 16.90
CA GLY A 42 -14.36 -27.35 16.77
C GLY A 42 -13.59 -28.32 15.87
N PRO A 43 -12.26 -28.19 15.77
CA PRO A 43 -11.44 -29.03 14.91
C PRO A 43 -11.25 -30.43 15.53
N GLY A 44 -10.91 -31.41 14.70
CA GLY A 44 -10.69 -32.79 15.13
C GLY A 44 -11.76 -33.78 14.67
N LEU A 45 -11.83 -34.92 15.35
CA LEU A 45 -12.74 -36.01 15.04
C LEU A 45 -14.15 -35.69 15.55
N ILE A 46 -15.10 -35.61 14.61
CA ILE A 46 -16.50 -35.36 14.89
C ILE A 46 -17.33 -36.53 14.39
N LEU A 47 -18.19 -37.03 15.28
CA LEU A 47 -19.23 -38.00 14.94
C LEU A 47 -20.52 -37.27 14.57
N VAL A 48 -20.93 -37.42 13.33
CA VAL A 48 -22.18 -36.88 12.77
C VAL A 48 -23.10 -38.06 12.49
N ILE A 49 -24.34 -38.03 12.97
CA ILE A 49 -25.29 -39.12 12.70
C ILE A 49 -25.73 -39.02 11.23
N PRO A 50 -25.36 -39.97 10.35
CA PRO A 50 -25.76 -39.93 8.95
C PRO A 50 -27.29 -39.93 8.84
N PHE A 51 -27.83 -39.33 7.77
CA PHE A 51 -29.26 -39.05 7.53
C PHE A 51 -29.92 -37.97 8.40
N VAL A 52 -29.64 -37.91 9.70
CA VAL A 52 -30.33 -36.99 10.62
C VAL A 52 -29.59 -35.66 10.77
N GLU A 53 -28.26 -35.72 10.78
CA GLU A 53 -27.39 -34.56 10.91
C GLU A 53 -26.73 -34.21 9.57
N LYS A 54 -26.72 -32.91 9.23
CA LYS A 54 -25.97 -32.36 8.10
C LYS A 54 -24.83 -31.50 8.64
N LEU A 55 -23.62 -31.75 8.16
CA LEU A 55 -22.43 -30.99 8.48
C LEU A 55 -22.09 -30.04 7.33
N ARG A 56 -21.95 -28.75 7.62
CA ARG A 56 -21.37 -27.75 6.71
C ARG A 56 -20.01 -27.31 7.23
N LYS A 57 -18.99 -27.44 6.38
CA LYS A 57 -17.62 -27.01 6.71
C LYS A 57 -17.44 -25.56 6.29
N VAL A 58 -16.96 -24.73 7.21
CA VAL A 58 -16.64 -23.33 6.95
C VAL A 58 -15.18 -23.08 7.32
N ASP A 59 -14.43 -22.46 6.42
CA ASP A 59 -13.04 -22.07 6.63
C ASP A 59 -12.97 -20.75 7.40
N GLN A 60 -12.11 -20.68 8.42
CA GLN A 60 -11.90 -19.48 9.24
C GLN A 60 -10.66 -18.67 8.82
N ARG A 61 -9.93 -19.10 7.78
CA ARG A 61 -8.78 -18.35 7.25
C ARG A 61 -9.22 -17.04 6.61
N VAL A 62 -8.26 -16.13 6.48
CA VAL A 62 -8.43 -14.91 5.68
C VAL A 62 -8.58 -15.33 4.22
N VAL A 63 -9.72 -14.98 3.63
CA VAL A 63 -10.03 -15.16 2.22
C VAL A 63 -9.86 -13.82 1.55
N THR A 64 -9.19 -13.85 0.40
CA THR A 64 -9.06 -12.71 -0.50
C THR A 64 -10.15 -12.78 -1.54
N MET A 65 -10.88 -11.68 -1.72
CA MET A 65 -11.93 -11.58 -2.73
C MET A 65 -11.73 -10.30 -3.55
N ASP A 66 -11.63 -10.48 -4.86
CA ASP A 66 -11.57 -9.37 -5.79
C ASP A 66 -12.97 -8.76 -5.99
N ILE A 67 -13.04 -7.43 -5.92
CA ILE A 67 -14.25 -6.66 -6.23
C ILE A 67 -14.16 -6.30 -7.72
N PRO A 68 -15.17 -6.68 -8.52
CA PRO A 68 -15.16 -6.39 -9.95
C PRO A 68 -15.17 -4.87 -10.19
N THR A 69 -14.54 -4.46 -11.29
CA THR A 69 -14.43 -3.05 -11.69
C THR A 69 -15.81 -2.37 -11.74
N GLN A 70 -15.90 -1.19 -11.13
CA GLN A 70 -17.10 -0.36 -11.08
C GLN A 70 -16.86 0.96 -11.82
N ASP A 71 -17.81 1.36 -12.65
CA ASP A 71 -17.85 2.71 -13.21
C ASP A 71 -18.47 3.65 -12.17
N VAL A 72 -17.72 4.70 -11.79
CA VAL A 72 -18.11 5.67 -10.76
C VAL A 72 -17.85 7.08 -11.29
N ILE A 73 -18.74 8.00 -10.95
CA ILE A 73 -18.51 9.44 -11.17
C ILE A 73 -18.14 10.03 -9.81
N THR A 74 -16.94 10.61 -9.72
CA THR A 74 -16.45 11.28 -8.51
C THR A 74 -17.16 12.60 -8.26
N ARG A 75 -16.96 13.20 -7.09
CA ARG A 75 -17.55 14.49 -6.70
C ARG A 75 -17.20 15.63 -7.66
N ASP A 76 -16.04 15.58 -8.30
CA ASP A 76 -15.56 16.52 -9.30
C ASP A 76 -16.02 16.18 -10.73
N ASN A 77 -17.04 15.33 -10.88
CA ASN A 77 -17.63 14.92 -12.16
C ASN A 77 -16.66 14.21 -13.11
N VAL A 78 -15.68 13.47 -12.57
CA VAL A 78 -14.79 12.65 -13.39
C VAL A 78 -15.29 11.21 -13.39
N THR A 79 -15.53 10.67 -14.58
CA THR A 79 -15.85 9.25 -14.73
C THR A 79 -14.58 8.42 -14.61
N ILE A 80 -14.53 7.54 -13.63
CA ILE A 80 -13.40 6.62 -13.38
C ILE A 80 -13.89 5.18 -13.27
N LYS A 81 -12.98 4.24 -13.52
CA LYS A 81 -13.21 2.83 -13.22
C LYS A 81 -12.36 2.41 -12.03
N VAL A 82 -12.99 1.85 -11.01
CA VAL A 82 -12.29 1.47 -9.76
C VAL A 82 -12.51 -0.01 -9.47
N ASN A 83 -11.45 -0.72 -9.13
CA ASN A 83 -11.49 -2.06 -8.56
C ASN A 83 -10.77 -2.08 -7.20
N ALA A 84 -11.06 -3.08 -6.39
CA ALA A 84 -10.49 -3.22 -5.07
C ALA A 84 -10.40 -4.69 -4.67
N VAL A 85 -9.61 -4.98 -3.63
CA VAL A 85 -9.45 -6.31 -3.05
C VAL A 85 -9.90 -6.25 -1.60
N LEU A 86 -10.72 -7.23 -1.21
CA LEU A 86 -11.23 -7.40 0.15
C LEU A 86 -10.53 -8.57 0.82
N TYR A 87 -9.98 -8.35 2.01
CA TYR A 87 -9.49 -9.39 2.90
C TYR A 87 -10.44 -9.54 4.07
N PHE A 88 -11.08 -10.70 4.19
CA PHE A 88 -12.01 -10.98 5.29
C PHE A 88 -11.86 -12.41 5.80
N ARG A 89 -12.36 -12.66 7.00
CA ARG A 89 -12.43 -14.02 7.57
C ARG A 89 -13.73 -14.24 8.30
N VAL A 90 -14.16 -15.49 8.37
CA VAL A 90 -15.37 -15.88 9.10
C VAL A 90 -15.03 -16.04 10.59
N MET A 91 -15.58 -15.17 11.42
CA MET A 91 -15.46 -15.25 12.88
C MET A 91 -16.50 -16.20 13.48
N ASP A 92 -17.75 -16.09 13.04
CA ASP A 92 -18.85 -16.92 13.49
C ASP A 92 -19.43 -17.72 12.30
N PRO A 93 -19.03 -19.00 12.15
CA PRO A 93 -19.47 -19.83 11.03
C PRO A 93 -20.96 -20.18 11.10
N ALA A 94 -21.58 -20.15 12.30
CA ALA A 94 -23.02 -20.39 12.40
C ALA A 94 -23.80 -19.22 11.79
N LYS A 95 -23.41 -17.98 12.11
CA LYS A 95 -24.03 -16.79 11.51
C LYS A 95 -23.80 -16.75 9.99
N ALA A 96 -22.60 -17.08 9.52
CA ALA A 96 -22.26 -17.03 8.11
C ALA A 96 -23.12 -17.98 7.25
N GLU A 97 -23.49 -19.15 7.79
CA GLU A 97 -24.32 -20.14 7.09
C GLU A 97 -25.84 -19.91 7.29
N ILE A 98 -26.25 -19.34 8.43
CA ILE A 98 -27.67 -19.21 8.78
C ILE A 98 -28.26 -17.86 8.33
N GLN A 99 -27.50 -16.78 8.46
CA GLN A 99 -28.00 -15.42 8.22
C GLN A 99 -27.99 -15.03 6.74
N VAL A 100 -27.18 -15.71 5.92
CA VAL A 100 -27.03 -15.43 4.49
C VAL A 100 -26.88 -16.73 3.73
N GLU A 101 -27.57 -16.84 2.59
CA GLU A 101 -27.46 -18.01 1.69
C GLU A 101 -26.05 -18.17 1.12
N ASN A 102 -25.46 -17.08 0.63
CA ASN A 102 -24.09 -17.04 0.13
C ASN A 102 -23.38 -15.79 0.64
N TYR A 103 -22.64 -15.96 1.73
CA TYR A 103 -21.93 -14.87 2.37
C TYR A 103 -20.85 -14.24 1.47
N LEU A 104 -20.19 -15.01 0.59
CA LEU A 104 -19.21 -14.47 -0.37
C LEU A 104 -19.87 -13.51 -1.35
N PHE A 105 -20.98 -13.95 -1.96
CA PHE A 105 -21.71 -13.13 -2.92
C PHE A 105 -22.30 -11.88 -2.26
N ALA A 106 -22.96 -12.03 -1.11
CA ALA A 106 -23.55 -10.90 -0.40
C ALA A 106 -22.50 -9.87 0.05
N THR A 107 -21.35 -10.35 0.54
CA THR A 107 -20.21 -9.48 0.90
C THR A 107 -19.66 -8.75 -0.33
N SER A 108 -19.56 -9.43 -1.48
CA SER A 108 -19.14 -8.80 -2.74
C SER A 108 -20.10 -7.68 -3.16
N GLN A 109 -21.42 -7.88 -3.02
CA GLN A 109 -22.41 -6.87 -3.37
C GLN A 109 -22.36 -5.64 -2.46
N ILE A 110 -22.20 -5.85 -1.15
CA ILE A 110 -21.97 -4.75 -0.20
C ILE A 110 -20.70 -4.00 -0.54
N ALA A 111 -19.61 -4.72 -0.83
CA ALA A 111 -18.34 -4.12 -1.17
C ALA A 111 -18.43 -3.29 -2.46
N GLN A 112 -19.10 -3.78 -3.50
CA GLN A 112 -19.33 -3.03 -4.76
C GLN A 112 -20.14 -1.75 -4.52
N THR A 113 -21.22 -1.85 -3.74
CA THR A 113 -22.10 -0.70 -3.45
C THR A 113 -21.38 0.33 -2.59
N THR A 114 -20.60 -0.13 -1.60
CA THR A 114 -19.80 0.74 -0.72
C THR A 114 -18.68 1.41 -1.49
N LEU A 115 -17.95 0.68 -2.33
CA LEU A 115 -16.91 1.22 -3.20
C LEU A 115 -17.47 2.32 -4.10
N ARG A 116 -18.61 2.06 -4.76
CA ARG A 116 -19.29 3.05 -5.60
C ARG A 116 -19.72 4.30 -4.83
N SER A 117 -20.31 4.13 -3.64
CA SER A 117 -20.78 5.26 -2.83
C SER A 117 -19.62 6.11 -2.31
N VAL A 118 -18.61 5.49 -1.70
CA VAL A 118 -17.48 6.21 -1.10
C VAL A 118 -16.66 6.90 -2.18
N CYS A 119 -16.36 6.23 -3.30
CA CYS A 119 -15.63 6.84 -4.42
C CYS A 119 -16.42 7.97 -5.10
N GLY A 120 -17.75 7.96 -5.04
CA GLY A 120 -18.58 9.04 -5.58
C GLY A 120 -18.64 10.29 -4.68
N GLU A 121 -18.43 10.13 -3.37
CA GLU A 121 -18.47 11.24 -2.40
C GLU A 121 -17.15 12.03 -2.34
N VAL A 122 -16.06 11.44 -2.82
CA VAL A 122 -14.71 12.02 -2.77
C VAL A 122 -14.30 12.58 -4.14
N GLU A 123 -13.34 13.50 -4.12
CA GLU A 123 -12.73 14.06 -5.32
C GLU A 123 -11.65 13.10 -5.87
N LEU A 124 -11.37 13.17 -7.17
CA LEU A 124 -10.35 12.32 -7.80
C LEU A 124 -8.97 12.43 -7.15
N ASP A 125 -8.55 13.64 -6.80
CA ASP A 125 -7.22 13.88 -6.22
C ASP A 125 -7.08 13.21 -4.84
N ASP A 126 -8.15 13.25 -4.03
CA ASP A 126 -8.20 12.54 -2.74
C ASP A 126 -8.10 11.02 -2.93
N LEU A 127 -8.72 10.45 -3.98
CA LEU A 127 -8.58 9.02 -4.31
C LEU A 127 -7.14 8.62 -4.67
N LEU A 128 -6.33 9.56 -5.17
CA LEU A 128 -4.94 9.32 -5.53
C LEU A 128 -3.99 9.55 -4.36
N ILE A 129 -4.23 10.58 -3.54
CA ILE A 129 -3.33 11.03 -2.46
C ILE A 129 -3.68 10.35 -1.13
N LYS A 130 -4.96 10.31 -0.74
CA LYS A 130 -5.43 9.88 0.59
C LYS A 130 -5.95 8.43 0.60
N ARG A 131 -5.22 7.53 -0.08
CA ARG A 131 -5.64 6.12 -0.24
C ARG A 131 -5.87 5.41 1.08
N GLU A 132 -5.02 5.64 2.08
CA GLU A 132 -5.15 4.98 3.39
C GLU A 132 -6.46 5.38 4.10
N GLU A 133 -6.80 6.66 4.12
CA GLU A 133 -8.03 7.17 4.74
C GLU A 133 -9.28 6.58 4.07
N ILE A 134 -9.27 6.50 2.73
CA ILE A 134 -10.37 5.91 1.96
C ILE A 134 -10.48 4.41 2.22
N ASN A 135 -9.35 3.68 2.24
CA ASN A 135 -9.32 2.25 2.53
C ASN A 135 -9.90 1.95 3.92
N THR A 136 -9.53 2.72 4.94
CA THR A 136 -10.09 2.61 6.29
C THR A 136 -11.59 2.90 6.29
N ARG A 137 -12.04 3.97 5.64
CA ARG A 137 -13.46 4.33 5.57
C ARG A 137 -14.30 3.25 4.90
N ILE A 138 -13.82 2.67 3.79
CA ILE A 138 -14.49 1.56 3.11
C ILE A 138 -14.51 0.32 4.02
N GLN A 139 -13.39 0.00 4.67
CA GLN A 139 -13.29 -1.14 5.59
C GLN A 139 -14.29 -1.03 6.75
N GLU A 140 -14.41 0.12 7.40
CA GLU A 140 -15.35 0.35 8.50
C GLU A 140 -16.82 0.15 8.07
N ILE A 141 -17.17 0.67 6.89
CA ILE A 141 -18.55 0.57 6.39
C ILE A 141 -18.89 -0.88 6.04
N ILE A 142 -17.99 -1.59 5.34
CA ILE A 142 -18.22 -2.99 4.97
C ILE A 142 -18.28 -3.86 6.24
N ASP A 143 -17.31 -3.71 7.15
CA ASP A 143 -17.23 -4.49 8.40
C ASP A 143 -18.53 -4.39 9.21
N LYS A 144 -19.03 -3.17 9.41
CA LYS A 144 -20.29 -2.90 10.12
C LYS A 144 -21.50 -3.57 9.47
N GLN A 145 -21.54 -3.63 8.13
CA GLN A 145 -22.65 -4.28 7.43
C GLN A 145 -22.52 -5.81 7.39
N THR A 146 -21.30 -6.34 7.46
CA THR A 146 -21.03 -7.79 7.43
C THR A 146 -20.99 -8.45 8.81
N ASP A 147 -20.90 -7.65 9.89
CA ASP A 147 -20.94 -8.10 11.29
C ASP A 147 -22.14 -9.00 11.63
N PRO A 148 -23.38 -8.71 11.18
CA PRO A 148 -24.54 -9.59 11.43
C PRO A 148 -24.35 -11.01 10.89
N TRP A 149 -23.53 -11.17 9.85
CA TRP A 149 -23.22 -12.44 9.21
C TRP A 149 -22.04 -13.16 9.85
N GLY A 150 -21.41 -12.57 10.88
CA GLY A 150 -20.26 -13.17 11.54
C GLY A 150 -18.97 -13.10 10.72
N ILE A 151 -18.88 -12.16 9.78
CA ILE A 151 -17.70 -11.93 8.94
C ILE A 151 -16.96 -10.72 9.47
N LYS A 152 -15.64 -10.85 9.65
CA LYS A 152 -14.77 -9.75 10.01
C LYS A 152 -13.95 -9.35 8.79
N VAL A 153 -14.03 -8.08 8.41
CA VAL A 153 -13.18 -7.51 7.37
C VAL A 153 -11.86 -7.07 7.99
N SER A 154 -10.76 -7.61 7.47
CA SER A 154 -9.41 -7.25 7.92
C SER A 154 -8.94 -5.95 7.25
N THR A 155 -9.02 -5.89 5.93
CA THR A 155 -8.51 -4.75 5.14
C THR A 155 -9.21 -4.70 3.78
N VAL A 156 -9.38 -3.49 3.26
CA VAL A 156 -9.81 -3.22 1.89
C VAL A 156 -8.70 -2.42 1.23
N GLU A 157 -8.30 -2.82 0.02
CA GLU A 157 -7.30 -2.08 -0.75
C GLU A 157 -7.86 -1.74 -2.13
N VAL A 158 -7.94 -0.45 -2.45
CA VAL A 158 -8.20 -0.01 -3.82
C VAL A 158 -7.01 -0.38 -4.70
N LYS A 159 -7.25 -1.20 -5.72
CA LYS A 159 -6.20 -1.81 -6.56
C LYS A 159 -5.77 -0.86 -7.67
N ASP A 160 -6.70 -0.57 -8.58
CA ASP A 160 -6.48 0.27 -9.76
C ASP A 160 -7.61 1.30 -9.90
N ILE A 161 -7.22 2.51 -10.34
CA ILE A 161 -8.14 3.57 -10.75
C ILE A 161 -7.81 3.89 -12.21
N ASP A 162 -8.72 3.52 -13.11
CA ASP A 162 -8.58 3.81 -14.54
C ASP A 162 -9.30 5.11 -14.90
N LEU A 163 -8.58 5.97 -15.60
CA LEU A 163 -9.00 7.31 -15.98
C LEU A 163 -9.14 7.38 -17.50
N PRO A 164 -10.11 8.14 -18.03
CA PRO A 164 -10.20 8.42 -19.46
C PRO A 164 -8.86 8.95 -19.98
N GLN A 165 -8.46 8.47 -21.16
CA GLN A 165 -7.16 8.76 -21.75
C GLN A 165 -6.88 10.27 -21.92
N GLU A 166 -7.93 11.06 -22.16
CA GLU A 166 -7.86 12.52 -22.24
C GLU A 166 -7.49 13.16 -20.91
N MET A 167 -8.18 12.77 -19.82
CA MET A 167 -7.91 13.27 -18.47
C MET A 167 -6.51 12.88 -18.00
N LYS A 168 -6.10 11.63 -18.24
CA LYS A 168 -4.75 11.15 -17.90
C LYS A 168 -3.65 11.98 -18.57
N ARG A 169 -3.86 12.39 -19.83
CA ARG A 169 -2.92 13.28 -20.56
C ARG A 169 -2.92 14.70 -19.98
N ALA A 170 -4.09 15.26 -19.68
CA ALA A 170 -4.20 16.59 -19.10
C ALA A 170 -3.54 16.67 -17.72
N MET A 171 -3.81 15.70 -16.85
CA MET A 171 -3.18 15.59 -15.53
C MET A 171 -1.67 15.39 -15.63
N ALA A 172 -1.20 14.55 -16.55
CA ALA A 172 0.24 14.36 -16.76
C ALA A 172 0.94 15.68 -17.15
N LYS A 173 0.34 16.45 -18.06
CA LYS A 173 0.87 17.76 -18.46
C LYS A 173 0.86 18.78 -17.32
N GLN A 174 -0.20 18.79 -16.50
CA GLN A 174 -0.29 19.65 -15.33
C GLN A 174 0.75 19.26 -14.26
N ALA A 175 0.90 17.96 -14.00
CA ALA A 175 1.88 17.45 -13.04
C ALA A 175 3.32 17.75 -13.49
N GLU A 176 3.62 17.64 -14.79
CA GLU A 176 4.92 18.02 -15.36
C GLU A 176 5.21 19.51 -15.18
N ALA A 177 4.24 20.38 -15.50
CA ALA A 177 4.39 21.83 -15.32
C ALA A 177 4.59 22.23 -13.85
N GLU A 178 3.83 21.64 -12.93
CA GLU A 178 3.96 21.89 -11.49
C GLU A 178 5.30 21.35 -10.95
N ARG A 179 5.75 20.19 -11.44
CA ARG A 179 7.04 19.61 -11.07
C ARG A 179 8.21 20.46 -11.57
N GLU A 180 8.13 21.00 -12.79
CA GLU A 180 9.13 21.91 -13.35
C GLU A 180 9.16 23.24 -12.58
N ARG A 181 7.99 23.81 -12.26
CA ARG A 181 7.88 25.01 -11.43
C ARG A 181 8.53 24.78 -10.06
N ARG A 182 8.19 23.69 -9.38
CA ARG A 182 8.77 23.34 -8.07
C ARG A 182 10.27 23.15 -8.15
N ALA A 183 10.77 22.47 -9.18
CA ALA A 183 12.20 22.28 -9.39
C ALA A 183 12.93 23.63 -9.54
N LYS A 184 12.41 24.56 -10.34
CA LYS A 184 12.99 25.91 -10.49
C LYS A 184 13.02 26.70 -9.19
N VAL A 185 11.95 26.63 -8.39
CA VAL A 185 11.90 27.29 -7.08
C VAL A 185 12.93 26.70 -6.12
N ILE A 186 13.00 25.36 -6.03
CA ILE A 186 13.98 24.68 -5.18
C ILE A 186 15.41 25.02 -5.61
N GLN A 187 15.68 25.06 -6.92
CA GLN A 187 16.99 25.46 -7.44
C GLN A 187 17.33 26.90 -7.08
N ALA A 188 16.41 27.85 -7.27
CA ALA A 188 16.64 29.25 -6.93
C ALA A 188 16.88 29.45 -5.42
N ILE A 189 16.16 28.71 -4.57
CA ILE A 189 16.39 28.71 -3.11
C ILE A 189 17.79 28.15 -2.80
N GLY A 190 18.16 27.03 -3.40
CA GLY A 190 19.49 26.45 -3.23
C GLY A 190 20.63 27.37 -3.68
N GLU A 191 20.45 28.07 -4.81
CA GLU A 191 21.40 29.08 -5.30
C GLU A 191 21.52 30.27 -4.35
N TYR A 192 20.40 30.75 -3.80
CA TYR A 192 20.38 31.83 -2.82
C TYR A 192 21.09 31.42 -1.52
N GLU A 193 20.77 30.25 -0.97
CA GLU A 193 21.39 29.73 0.25
C GLU A 193 22.91 29.53 0.06
N ALA A 194 23.32 28.99 -1.10
CA ALA A 194 24.73 28.84 -1.44
C ALA A 194 25.45 30.19 -1.53
N ALA A 195 24.86 31.18 -2.21
CA ALA A 195 25.41 32.53 -2.33
C ALA A 195 25.52 33.23 -0.97
N GLU A 196 24.52 33.06 -0.09
CA GLU A 196 24.53 33.61 1.26
C GLU A 196 25.67 33.00 2.08
N LYS A 197 25.85 31.68 2.03
CA LYS A 197 26.96 31.00 2.72
C LYS A 197 28.32 31.41 2.18
N LEU A 198 28.46 31.58 0.86
CA LEU A 198 29.69 32.09 0.26
C LEU A 198 29.99 33.52 0.69
N ARG A 199 28.98 34.40 0.80
CA ARG A 199 29.15 35.76 1.32
C ARG A 199 29.61 35.73 2.78
N GLN A 200 28.94 34.95 3.64
CA GLN A 200 29.35 34.79 5.04
C GLN A 200 30.79 34.29 5.15
N ALA A 201 31.19 33.32 4.32
CA ALA A 201 32.57 32.84 4.28
C ALA A 201 33.55 33.92 3.81
N ALA A 202 33.19 34.72 2.80
CA ALA A 202 34.02 35.82 2.31
C ALA A 202 34.21 36.92 3.36
N ASP A 203 33.16 37.29 4.10
CA ASP A 203 33.23 38.26 5.20
C ASP A 203 34.18 37.78 6.32
N VAL A 204 34.12 36.49 6.66
CA VAL A 204 35.04 35.86 7.63
C VAL A 204 36.48 35.87 7.11
N MET A 205 36.70 35.57 5.82
CA MET A 205 38.03 35.59 5.21
C MET A 205 38.62 37.01 5.12
N ALA A 206 37.78 38.01 4.83
CA ALA A 206 38.21 39.41 4.76
C ALA A 206 38.71 39.94 6.12
N GLY A 207 38.20 39.38 7.23
CA GLY A 207 38.65 39.72 8.58
C GLY A 207 40.09 39.31 8.89
N GLU A 208 40.65 38.31 8.19
CA GLU A 208 42.00 37.79 8.47
C GLU A 208 42.78 37.57 7.15
N PRO A 209 43.75 38.45 6.80
CA PRO A 209 44.45 38.42 5.51
C PRO A 209 45.12 37.08 5.16
N ILE A 210 45.51 36.28 6.17
CA ILE A 210 46.15 34.97 6.00
C ILE A 210 45.18 33.95 5.34
N THR A 211 43.87 34.08 5.53
CA THR A 211 42.89 33.10 5.03
C THR A 211 42.79 33.07 3.50
N LEU A 212 42.90 34.22 2.82
CA LEU A 212 42.95 34.28 1.36
C LEU A 212 44.20 33.57 0.81
N GLN A 213 45.32 33.71 1.53
CA GLN A 213 46.58 33.06 1.18
C GLN A 213 46.48 31.54 1.35
N LEU A 214 45.85 31.06 2.43
CA LEU A 214 45.58 29.63 2.65
C LEU A 214 44.61 29.07 1.60
N ARG A 215 43.55 29.79 1.24
CA ARG A 215 42.63 29.39 0.17
C ARG A 215 43.33 29.32 -1.18
N TYR A 216 44.24 30.26 -1.47
CA TYR A 216 45.07 30.23 -2.67
C TYR A 216 45.99 29.00 -2.72
N LEU A 217 46.59 28.61 -1.58
CA LEU A 217 47.38 27.38 -1.50
C LEU A 217 46.52 26.11 -1.66
N ASP A 218 45.30 26.12 -1.13
CA ASP A 218 44.34 25.01 -1.25
C ASP A 218 43.83 24.85 -2.69
N THR A 219 43.52 25.94 -3.40
CA THR A 219 43.17 25.91 -4.83
C THR A 219 44.34 25.43 -5.69
N LEU A 220 45.57 25.86 -5.39
CA LEU A 220 46.77 25.35 -6.04
C LEU A 220 46.96 23.85 -5.83
N LYS A 221 46.68 23.34 -4.63
CA LYS A 221 46.72 21.90 -4.33
C LYS A 221 45.66 21.14 -5.14
N GLY A 222 44.44 21.66 -5.24
CA GLY A 222 43.36 21.08 -6.04
C GLY A 222 43.70 21.00 -7.53
N ILE A 223 44.24 22.08 -8.11
CA ILE A 223 44.70 22.15 -9.51
C ILE A 223 45.88 21.19 -9.75
N ALA A 224 46.78 21.01 -8.78
CA ALA A 224 47.89 20.07 -8.91
C ALA A 224 47.45 18.59 -8.92
N THR A 225 46.29 18.27 -8.33
CA THR A 225 45.70 16.92 -8.33
C THR A 225 44.94 16.57 -9.62
N GLU A 226 44.34 17.54 -10.32
CA GLU A 226 43.76 17.31 -11.65
C GLU A 226 44.84 17.44 -12.72
N HIS A 227 45.39 16.31 -13.17
CA HIS A 227 46.47 16.27 -14.16
C HIS A 227 46.08 16.86 -15.54
N ASN A 228 46.10 18.19 -15.74
CA ASN A 228 46.35 18.78 -17.08
C ASN A 228 46.74 20.29 -17.10
N SER A 229 47.92 20.53 -17.68
CA SER A 229 48.42 21.72 -18.41
C SER A 229 48.63 23.09 -17.72
N THR A 230 49.89 23.52 -17.76
CA THR A 230 50.44 24.89 -17.65
C THR A 230 49.97 25.73 -16.45
N ILE A 231 50.73 25.68 -15.36
CA ILE A 231 50.61 26.58 -14.21
C ILE A 231 51.04 27.99 -14.64
N VAL A 232 50.10 28.85 -15.02
CA VAL A 232 50.35 30.28 -15.22
C VAL A 232 50.36 30.92 -13.83
N PHE A 233 51.53 31.38 -13.39
CA PHE A 233 51.73 32.00 -12.09
C PHE A 233 51.60 33.54 -12.23
N PRO A 234 50.45 34.15 -11.91
CA PRO A 234 50.38 35.61 -11.81
C PRO A 234 51.15 36.02 -10.56
N LEU A 235 52.37 36.51 -10.74
CA LEU A 235 53.16 37.05 -9.63
C LEU A 235 52.46 38.30 -9.07
N PRO A 236 52.33 38.42 -7.74
CA PRO A 236 51.84 39.65 -7.11
C PRO A 236 52.67 40.85 -7.60
N MET A 237 52.01 41.95 -7.95
CA MET A 237 52.65 43.17 -8.45
C MET A 237 53.78 43.66 -7.52
N GLU A 238 53.64 43.43 -6.21
CA GLU A 238 54.63 43.76 -5.19
C GLU A 238 55.99 43.05 -5.40
N VAL A 239 55.99 41.80 -5.84
CA VAL A 239 57.23 41.03 -6.13
C VAL A 239 57.88 41.52 -7.42
N LEU A 240 57.06 41.86 -8.42
CA LEU A 240 57.50 42.46 -9.69
C LEU A 240 58.14 43.84 -9.48
N GLU A 241 57.57 44.66 -8.59
CA GLU A 241 58.13 45.98 -8.24
C GLU A 241 59.50 45.87 -7.57
N VAL A 242 59.71 44.91 -6.67
CA VAL A 242 61.00 44.66 -6.02
C VAL A 242 62.07 44.19 -7.03
N MET A 243 61.69 43.35 -8.01
CA MET A 243 62.60 42.94 -9.10
C MET A 243 62.96 44.11 -10.02
N ASN A 244 62.01 44.99 -10.36
CA ASN A 244 62.27 46.17 -11.18
C ASN A 244 63.15 47.21 -10.45
N LYS A 245 63.01 47.33 -9.12
CA LYS A 245 63.86 48.21 -8.30
C LYS A 245 65.32 47.76 -8.27
N LYS A 246 65.59 46.44 -8.33
CA LYS A 246 66.95 45.89 -8.43
C LYS A 246 67.61 46.14 -9.80
N LYS A 247 66.85 46.14 -10.90
CA LYS A 247 67.38 46.43 -12.25
C LYS A 247 67.82 47.88 -12.48
N LYS A 248 67.29 48.84 -11.71
CA LYS A 248 67.66 50.26 -11.81
C LYS A 248 68.93 50.65 -11.02
N LYS A 249 69.59 49.71 -10.34
CA LYS A 249 70.74 49.99 -9.45
C LYS A 249 72.08 49.40 -9.92
N ASN A 250 72.13 48.89 -11.16
CA ASN A 250 73.37 48.55 -11.88
C ASN A 250 73.46 49.39 -13.15
#